data_AF-A0A935ZVN1-F1
#
_entry.id   AF-A0A935ZVN1-F1
#
_cell.length_a   1.000
_cell.length_b   1.000
_cell.length_c   1.000
_cell.angle_alpha   90.00
_cell.angle_beta   90.00
_cell.angle_gamma   90.00
#
_symmetry.space_group_name_H-M   'P 1'
#
loop_
_entity.id
_entity.type
_entity.pdbx_description
1 polymer ?
#
loop_
_entity_poly.entity_id
_entity_poly.type
_entity_poly.pdbx_seq_one_letter_code
_entity_poly.pdbx_strand_id
1 'polypeptide(L)'
;MGLRSTLGWLEMSATLLTFAFVLAAPPAPRLSPGSRGELGGAQPSDLHRRVDGSYEHRDRDAGFAATVHPDGRVTFRPLVPFEFRRPTILGYEIGGGKAPNPDERFNAVSNTLVHRGSSADSKHDPVVNWGPYGAPPILATVGGRFGGLADLLLHSKGAKAKRDFLERTRALREQLAAEHRRGLEREAIADLGEVLRAIWADRSRSAAQRRAAILARWADCLELDADASDDERARAEGCAKARRVIEAFVRRELPRGRAEAFTAAELERFNVGRSLRFEPYRLREAVEAAQAARDGAQAAAPDGVARADEDGAPP
;
A
#
# COMPACT_ATOMS: atom_id res chain seq x y z
N MET A 1 -35.54 2.08 47.00
CA MET A 1 -35.64 1.19 45.83
C MET A 1 -34.98 1.90 44.65
N GLY A 2 -33.75 1.54 44.33
CA GLY A 2 -32.97 2.15 43.25
C GLY A 2 -31.97 1.12 42.73
N LEU A 3 -32.42 0.30 41.79
CA LEU A 3 -31.60 -0.71 41.13
C LEU A 3 -30.69 -0.01 40.13
N ARG A 4 -29.45 0.25 40.54
CA ARG A 4 -28.35 0.59 39.63
C ARG A 4 -27.93 -0.68 38.90
N SER A 5 -28.34 -0.80 37.64
CA SER A 5 -27.85 -1.82 36.72
C SER A 5 -26.35 -1.62 36.48
N THR A 6 -25.54 -2.49 37.09
CA THR A 6 -24.15 -2.71 36.72
C THR A 6 -24.10 -3.46 35.40
N LEU A 7 -24.09 -2.73 34.28
CA LEU A 7 -23.66 -3.28 33.01
C LEU A 7 -22.16 -3.58 33.11
N GLY A 8 -21.85 -4.85 33.37
CA GLY A 8 -20.51 -5.39 33.23
C GLY A 8 -20.09 -5.28 31.77
N TRP A 9 -19.26 -4.27 31.49
CA TRP A 9 -18.42 -4.24 30.31
C TRP A 9 -17.52 -5.48 30.35
N LEU A 10 -17.84 -6.49 29.53
CA LEU A 10 -16.89 -7.52 29.18
C LEU A 10 -15.73 -6.83 28.44
N GLU A 11 -14.58 -6.74 29.10
CA GLU A 11 -13.29 -6.57 28.44
C GLU A 11 -13.09 -7.77 27.49
N MET A 12 -13.56 -7.64 26.25
CA MET A 12 -13.07 -8.47 25.17
C MET A 12 -11.65 -7.99 24.88
N SER A 13 -10.68 -8.66 25.50
CA SER A 13 -9.27 -8.54 25.13
C SER A 13 -9.16 -8.77 23.62
N ALA A 14 -8.90 -7.70 22.87
CA ALA A 14 -8.63 -7.75 21.45
C ALA A 14 -7.25 -8.41 21.26
N THR A 15 -7.22 -9.74 21.25
CA THR A 15 -6.07 -10.51 20.80
C THR A 15 -5.95 -10.31 19.28
N LEU A 16 -5.30 -9.22 18.88
CA LEU A 16 -4.89 -8.98 17.51
C LEU A 16 -3.83 -10.02 17.15
N LEU A 17 -4.30 -11.12 16.55
CA LEU A 17 -3.44 -12.16 16.01
C LEU A 17 -2.73 -11.62 14.76
N THR A 18 -1.47 -11.23 14.92
CA THR A 18 -0.59 -10.76 13.85
C THR A 18 -0.21 -11.93 12.95
N PHE A 19 -0.97 -12.15 11.87
CA PHE A 19 -0.57 -13.07 10.80
C PHE A 19 0.41 -12.37 9.86
N ALA A 20 1.70 -12.65 10.04
CA ALA A 20 2.72 -12.33 9.05
C ALA A 20 2.62 -13.35 7.90
N PHE A 21 1.89 -13.00 6.83
CA PHE A 21 2.00 -13.73 5.57
C PHE A 21 3.34 -13.36 4.92
N VAL A 22 4.26 -14.33 4.84
CA VAL A 22 5.48 -14.23 4.02
C VAL A 22 5.05 -14.41 2.57
N LEU A 23 4.62 -13.31 1.94
CA LEU A 23 4.38 -13.27 0.50
C LEU A 23 5.73 -13.10 -0.20
N ALA A 24 6.07 -14.04 -1.07
CA ALA A 24 7.16 -13.85 -2.02
C ALA A 24 6.90 -12.56 -2.82
N ALA A 25 7.94 -11.76 -3.03
CA ALA A 25 7.84 -10.50 -3.77
C ALA A 25 7.16 -10.77 -5.13
N PRO A 26 6.00 -10.16 -5.42
CA PRO A 26 5.36 -10.34 -6.72
C PRO A 26 6.32 -9.88 -7.82
N PRO A 27 6.31 -10.53 -9.00
CA PRO A 27 7.12 -10.10 -10.12
C PRO A 27 6.75 -8.66 -10.48
N ALA A 28 7.76 -7.80 -10.67
CA ALA A 28 7.53 -6.39 -10.99
C ALA A 28 6.47 -6.26 -12.10
N PRO A 29 5.42 -5.43 -11.91
CA PRO A 29 4.35 -5.30 -12.88
C PRO A 29 4.96 -4.97 -14.24
N ARG A 30 4.71 -5.83 -15.22
CA ARG A 30 5.18 -5.60 -16.58
C ARG A 30 4.44 -4.39 -17.11
N LEU A 31 5.11 -3.24 -17.13
CA LEU A 31 4.62 -2.04 -17.81
C LEU A 31 4.39 -2.44 -19.27
N SER A 32 3.14 -2.41 -19.72
CA SER A 32 2.80 -2.67 -21.11
C SER A 32 3.68 -1.79 -22.01
N PRO A 33 4.41 -2.35 -22.99
CA PRO A 33 5.29 -1.58 -23.86
C PRO A 33 4.53 -0.58 -24.77
N GLY A 34 3.20 -0.54 -24.67
CA GLY A 34 2.30 0.30 -25.46
C GLY A 34 2.00 1.65 -24.81
N SER A 35 3.00 2.51 -24.75
CA SER A 35 2.88 3.92 -25.14
C SER A 35 4.26 4.54 -24.99
N ARG A 36 4.82 5.03 -26.10
CA ARG A 36 5.67 6.23 -26.03
C ARG A 36 4.75 7.35 -25.55
N GLY A 37 4.38 7.33 -24.28
CA GLY A 37 3.83 8.49 -23.63
C GLY A 37 4.96 9.49 -23.66
N GLU A 38 4.91 10.42 -24.62
CA GLU A 38 5.60 11.69 -24.46
C GLU A 38 5.14 12.21 -23.10
N LEU A 39 6.04 12.14 -22.12
CA LEU A 39 5.84 12.76 -20.83
C LEU A 39 5.61 14.24 -21.15
N GLY A 40 4.36 14.70 -21.03
CA GLY A 40 3.90 15.99 -21.55
C GLY A 40 4.53 17.23 -20.90
N GLY A 41 5.54 17.04 -20.05
CA GLY A 41 6.43 18.09 -19.56
C GLY A 41 7.83 17.81 -20.07
N ALA A 42 8.48 18.83 -20.63
CA ALA A 42 9.84 18.84 -21.18
C ALA A 42 10.75 17.76 -20.56
N GLN A 43 10.73 16.57 -21.17
CA GLN A 43 11.56 15.48 -20.70
C GLN A 43 13.00 15.95 -20.87
N PRO A 44 13.84 15.89 -19.83
CA PRO A 44 15.25 16.22 -19.97
C PRO A 44 15.82 15.40 -21.13
N SER A 45 16.30 16.08 -22.17
CA SER A 45 16.75 15.44 -23.43
C SER A 45 17.94 14.49 -23.22
N ASP A 46 18.54 14.53 -22.03
CA ASP A 46 19.68 13.75 -21.55
C ASP A 46 19.28 12.49 -20.75
N LEU A 47 17.99 12.14 -20.67
CA LEU A 47 17.50 10.90 -20.06
C LEU A 47 17.20 9.83 -21.12
N HIS A 48 17.85 8.67 -21.00
CA HIS A 48 17.60 7.51 -21.83
C HIS A 48 16.70 6.51 -21.12
N ARG A 49 15.49 6.29 -21.65
CA ARG A 49 14.57 5.27 -21.12
C ARG A 49 15.07 3.86 -21.44
N ARG A 50 15.09 2.98 -20.45
CA ARG A 50 15.46 1.56 -20.55
C ARG A 50 14.23 0.67 -20.68
N VAL A 51 14.44 -0.58 -21.08
CA VAL A 51 13.38 -1.59 -21.28
C VAL A 51 12.63 -1.98 -20.00
N ASP A 52 13.27 -1.81 -18.84
CA ASP A 52 12.68 -2.06 -17.52
C ASP A 52 11.83 -0.87 -17.01
N GLY A 53 11.68 0.18 -17.81
CA GLY A 53 10.96 1.40 -17.44
C GLY A 53 11.79 2.41 -16.64
N SER A 54 13.04 2.10 -16.29
CA SER A 54 13.95 3.07 -15.65
C SER A 54 14.50 4.09 -16.66
N TYR A 55 15.02 5.21 -16.17
CA TYR A 55 15.72 6.22 -16.97
C TYR A 55 17.17 6.34 -16.54
N GLU A 56 18.08 6.35 -17.50
CA GLU A 56 19.51 6.51 -17.26
C GLU A 56 19.98 7.87 -17.76
N HIS A 57 20.79 8.54 -16.94
CA HIS A 57 21.49 9.77 -17.28
C HIS A 57 22.98 9.57 -17.03
N ARG A 58 23.82 10.09 -17.92
CA ARG A 58 25.28 10.03 -17.77
C ARG A 58 25.87 11.42 -17.95
N ASP A 59 26.47 11.95 -16.88
CA ASP A 59 27.20 13.20 -16.89
C ASP A 59 28.70 12.89 -16.77
N ARG A 60 29.38 12.89 -17.92
CA ARG A 60 30.83 12.59 -17.99
C ARG A 60 31.66 13.70 -17.36
N ASP A 61 31.22 14.94 -17.45
CA ASP A 61 31.94 16.11 -16.93
C ASP A 61 31.87 16.15 -15.40
N ALA A 62 30.70 15.82 -14.83
CA ALA A 62 30.52 15.67 -13.40
C ALA A 62 30.92 14.28 -12.87
N GLY A 63 31.29 13.34 -13.75
CA GLY A 63 31.80 12.01 -13.39
C GLY A 63 30.78 11.08 -12.74
N PHE A 64 29.50 11.16 -13.10
CA PHE A 64 28.47 10.26 -12.55
C PHE A 64 27.42 9.79 -13.57
N ALA A 65 26.86 8.62 -13.31
CA ALA A 65 25.65 8.11 -13.93
C ALA A 65 24.53 8.10 -12.89
N ALA A 66 23.32 8.48 -13.30
CA ALA A 66 22.13 8.40 -12.47
C ALA A 66 21.12 7.45 -13.11
N THR A 67 20.45 6.66 -12.29
CA THR A 67 19.32 5.83 -12.71
C THR A 67 18.09 6.22 -11.90
N VAL A 68 17.04 6.66 -12.59
CA VAL A 68 15.72 6.91 -12.04
C VAL A 68 14.89 5.64 -12.21
N HIS A 69 14.48 5.04 -11.09
CA HIS A 69 13.73 3.79 -11.06
C HIS A 69 12.24 4.01 -11.38
N PRO A 70 11.48 2.97 -11.76
CA PRO A 70 10.05 3.08 -12.04
C PRO A 70 9.20 3.58 -10.85
N ASP A 71 9.72 3.51 -9.62
CA ASP A 71 9.09 4.02 -8.41
C ASP A 71 9.46 5.47 -8.07
N GLY A 72 10.23 6.14 -8.96
CA GLY A 72 10.69 7.52 -8.79
C GLY A 72 11.96 7.69 -7.94
N ARG A 73 12.55 6.61 -7.39
CA ARG A 73 13.83 6.70 -6.66
C ARG A 73 14.98 6.97 -7.62
N VAL A 74 16.06 7.59 -7.10
CA VAL A 74 17.29 7.83 -7.87
C VAL A 74 18.46 7.12 -7.21
N THR A 75 19.27 6.46 -8.03
CA THR A 75 20.57 5.91 -7.62
C THR A 75 21.67 6.56 -8.44
N PHE A 76 22.76 6.95 -7.76
CA PHE A 76 23.93 7.52 -8.41
C PHE A 76 25.07 6.50 -8.41
N ARG A 77 25.78 6.40 -9.53
CA ARG A 77 26.98 5.57 -9.70
C ARG A 77 28.12 6.46 -10.24
N PRO A 78 29.33 6.38 -9.69
CA PRO A 78 30.47 7.11 -10.27
C PRO A 78 30.80 6.57 -11.68
N LEU A 79 31.15 7.46 -12.62
CA LEU A 79 31.58 7.11 -13.98
C LEU A 79 33.10 6.97 -14.13
N VAL A 80 33.86 7.25 -13.08
CA VAL A 80 35.30 7.02 -13.14
C VAL A 80 35.55 5.54 -13.43
N PRO A 81 36.38 5.19 -14.43
CA PRO A 81 36.96 3.87 -14.43
C PRO A 81 37.67 3.75 -13.09
N PHE A 82 37.37 2.70 -12.36
CA PHE A 82 38.22 2.22 -11.28
C PHE A 82 39.55 1.79 -11.93
N GLU A 83 40.31 2.73 -12.50
CA GLU A 83 41.74 2.57 -12.57
C GLU A 83 42.12 2.45 -11.11
N PHE A 84 42.51 1.24 -10.71
CA PHE A 84 43.27 0.98 -9.52
C PHE A 84 44.46 1.96 -9.55
N ARG A 85 44.29 3.19 -9.04
CA ARG A 85 45.38 3.86 -8.38
C ARG A 85 45.74 2.89 -7.29
N ARG A 86 46.84 2.15 -7.51
CA ARG A 86 47.46 1.24 -6.55
C ARG A 86 47.24 1.85 -5.18
N PRO A 87 46.64 1.14 -4.20
CA PRO A 87 46.48 1.71 -2.89
C PRO A 87 47.86 2.20 -2.47
N THR A 88 48.05 3.51 -2.42
CA THR A 88 49.20 4.07 -1.73
C THR A 88 48.87 3.76 -0.28
N ILE A 89 49.33 2.59 0.18
CA ILE A 89 49.46 2.28 1.59
C ILE A 89 50.50 3.28 2.06
N LEU A 90 50.03 4.49 2.39
CA LEU A 90 50.76 5.41 3.24
C LEU A 90 51.01 4.63 4.52
N GLY A 91 52.28 4.23 4.70
CA GLY A 91 52.72 3.40 5.80
C GLY A 91 52.24 3.98 7.12
N TYR A 92 51.23 3.33 7.69
CA TYR A 92 51.09 3.31 9.13
C TYR A 92 52.04 2.23 9.61
N GLU A 93 53.18 2.64 10.15
CA GLU A 93 53.94 1.81 11.08
C GLU A 93 53.02 1.51 12.27
N ILE A 94 52.42 0.32 12.27
CA ILE A 94 51.89 -0.26 13.50
C ILE A 94 53.11 -0.78 14.24
N GLY A 95 53.65 0.05 15.13
CA GLY A 95 54.68 -0.35 16.07
C GLY A 95 54.21 -1.54 16.90
N GLY A 96 54.95 -2.65 16.80
CA GLY A 96 55.34 -3.54 17.90
C GLY A 96 54.32 -3.86 18.99
N GLY A 97 53.10 -4.28 18.64
CA GLY A 97 52.14 -4.86 19.58
C GLY A 97 52.04 -6.37 19.41
N LYS A 98 52.42 -7.14 20.45
CA LYS A 98 52.30 -8.61 20.53
C LYS A 98 50.96 -9.12 19.98
N ALA A 99 51.02 -10.18 19.17
CA ALA A 99 49.84 -10.91 18.70
C ALA A 99 48.99 -11.41 19.89
N PRO A 100 47.65 -11.24 19.87
CA PRO A 100 46.78 -11.80 20.89
C PRO A 100 46.61 -13.32 20.73
N ASN A 101 46.47 -13.97 21.87
CA ASN A 101 46.40 -15.41 22.09
C ASN A 101 45.13 -16.01 21.43
N PRO A 102 45.19 -17.13 20.67
CA PRO A 102 44.04 -17.67 19.93
C PRO A 102 42.92 -18.30 20.78
N ASP A 103 43.03 -18.30 22.11
CA ASP A 103 42.09 -19.01 22.99
C ASP A 103 41.05 -18.12 23.72
N GLU A 104 41.05 -16.80 23.50
CA GLU A 104 40.01 -15.92 24.03
C GLU A 104 38.78 -15.88 23.11
N ARG A 105 37.85 -16.80 23.36
CA ARG A 105 36.49 -16.79 22.80
C ARG A 105 35.78 -15.50 23.24
N PHE A 106 35.70 -14.54 22.34
CA PHE A 106 34.91 -13.32 22.51
C PHE A 106 33.42 -13.64 22.64
N ASN A 107 32.95 -13.64 23.88
CA ASN A 107 31.55 -13.72 24.26
C ASN A 107 31.08 -12.29 24.57
N ALA A 108 30.76 -11.51 23.52
CA ALA A 108 30.28 -10.15 23.67
C ALA A 108 28.74 -10.14 23.80
N VAL A 109 28.26 -10.39 25.02
CA VAL A 109 26.92 -9.99 25.47
C VAL A 109 27.09 -8.64 26.18
N SER A 110 26.49 -7.59 25.64
CA SER A 110 26.21 -6.31 26.32
C SER A 110 25.14 -5.60 25.48
N ASN A 111 23.86 -5.59 25.85
CA ASN A 111 23.24 -4.77 26.89
C ASN A 111 23.78 -3.33 26.95
N THR A 112 23.05 -2.41 26.32
CA THR A 112 22.98 -1.00 26.73
C THR A 112 21.52 -0.54 26.70
N LEU A 113 20.88 -0.78 27.84
CA LEU A 113 19.71 -0.08 28.33
C LEU A 113 20.19 1.29 28.86
N VAL A 114 19.70 2.39 28.28
CA VAL A 114 19.72 3.71 28.94
C VAL A 114 18.38 4.40 28.68
N HIS A 115 17.62 4.59 29.75
CA HIS A 115 16.43 5.46 29.82
C HIS A 115 16.73 6.68 30.69
N ARG A 116 16.40 7.88 30.18
CA ARG A 116 15.85 9.10 30.84
C ARG A 116 15.86 10.20 29.78
N GLY A 117 14.78 10.84 29.33
CA GLY A 117 13.61 11.50 29.94
C GLY A 117 13.61 12.94 29.35
N SER A 118 12.61 13.50 28.68
CA SER A 118 11.20 13.78 29.04
C SER A 118 10.27 13.73 27.79
N SER A 119 9.12 13.04 27.85
CA SER A 119 7.73 13.57 28.01
C SER A 119 7.32 14.58 26.91
N ALA A 120 6.44 14.31 25.94
CA ALA A 120 5.15 13.60 26.03
C ALA A 120 4.68 12.99 24.67
N ASP A 121 3.94 11.89 24.78
CA ASP A 121 3.00 11.25 23.83
C ASP A 121 3.41 10.93 22.38
N SER A 122 4.00 9.75 22.21
CA SER A 122 3.89 8.93 20.98
C SER A 122 3.99 7.44 21.30
N LYS A 123 2.91 6.86 21.81
CA LYS A 123 2.70 5.41 21.78
C LYS A 123 1.41 5.19 21.02
N HIS A 124 1.48 4.39 19.96
CA HIS A 124 0.38 3.86 19.13
C HIS A 124 0.28 4.31 17.66
N ASP A 125 1.41 4.65 17.01
CA ASP A 125 1.41 4.78 15.55
C ASP A 125 2.07 3.54 14.89
N PRO A 126 1.33 2.68 14.15
CA PRO A 126 1.91 1.54 13.47
C PRO A 126 2.64 1.98 12.20
N VAL A 127 3.98 1.88 12.24
CA VAL A 127 4.86 1.97 11.07
C VAL A 127 4.44 0.92 10.04
N VAL A 128 3.73 1.37 9.00
CA VAL A 128 3.33 0.57 7.85
C VAL A 128 4.58 0.19 7.06
N ASN A 129 4.87 -1.11 7.01
CA ASN A 129 5.99 -1.68 6.27
C ASN A 129 5.54 -1.94 4.82
N TRP A 130 5.88 -1.03 3.90
CA TRP A 130 5.48 -1.10 2.49
C TRP A 130 6.51 -1.86 1.63
N GLY A 131 6.13 -3.00 1.06
CA GLY A 131 6.78 -3.61 -0.12
C GLY A 131 7.96 -4.59 0.10
N PRO A 132 8.36 -5.37 -0.94
CA PRO A 132 9.47 -6.34 -0.88
C PRO A 132 10.87 -5.71 -0.80
N TYR A 133 10.94 -4.39 -0.95
CA TYR A 133 11.98 -3.60 -0.31
C TYR A 133 11.40 -3.22 1.04
N GLY A 134 11.70 -3.99 2.09
CA GLY A 134 11.28 -3.67 3.44
C GLY A 134 11.50 -2.18 3.72
N ALA A 135 10.63 -1.58 4.55
CA ALA A 135 10.60 -0.16 4.86
C ALA A 135 12.02 0.40 4.73
N PRO A 136 12.29 1.36 3.81
CA PRO A 136 13.59 2.00 3.81
C PRO A 136 13.79 2.39 5.26
N PRO A 137 14.87 1.95 5.94
CA PRO A 137 15.02 2.23 7.35
C PRO A 137 14.76 3.73 7.49
N ILE A 138 13.66 4.09 8.16
CA ILE A 138 13.37 5.48 8.45
C ILE A 138 14.44 5.83 9.46
N LEU A 139 15.60 6.23 8.93
CA LEU A 139 16.65 6.91 9.67
C LEU A 139 16.16 8.32 9.91
N ALA A 140 15.07 8.44 10.66
CA ALA A 140 14.82 9.60 11.51
C ALA A 140 15.56 9.35 12.84
N THR A 141 16.83 9.01 12.75
CA THR A 141 17.76 9.11 13.87
C THR A 141 18.41 10.48 13.77
N VAL A 142 17.98 11.40 14.64
CA VAL A 142 18.87 12.42 15.20
C VAL A 142 19.92 11.67 16.03
N GLY A 143 20.84 11.03 15.32
CA GLY A 143 21.77 10.04 15.83
C GLY A 143 22.69 9.67 14.69
N GLY A 144 23.81 10.36 14.61
CA GLY A 144 24.78 10.29 13.53
C GLY A 144 25.15 8.86 13.17
N ARG A 145 24.66 8.38 12.02
CA ARG A 145 25.38 7.33 11.31
C ARG A 145 26.64 7.95 10.75
N PHE A 146 27.75 7.37 11.14
CA PHE A 146 29.07 7.53 10.54
C PHE A 146 29.06 7.14 9.05
N GLY A 147 28.45 7.99 8.20
CA GLY A 147 29.06 8.40 6.93
C GLY A 147 30.20 9.39 7.20
N GLY A 148 30.94 9.13 8.28
CA GLY A 148 31.94 9.99 8.86
C GLY A 148 33.16 10.03 7.95
N LEU A 149 33.52 11.24 7.55
CA LEU A 149 34.76 11.61 6.88
C LEU A 149 34.99 11.02 5.47
N ALA A 150 34.57 9.81 5.11
CA ALA A 150 34.74 9.31 3.73
C ALA A 150 33.84 10.05 2.72
N ASP A 151 32.57 10.28 3.08
CA ASP A 151 31.60 11.04 2.27
C ASP A 151 31.83 12.56 2.38
N LEU A 152 32.57 12.99 3.42
CA LEU A 152 33.00 14.37 3.62
C LEU A 152 34.39 14.64 3.01
N LEU A 153 35.24 13.63 2.78
CA LEU A 153 36.53 13.74 2.08
C LEU A 153 36.38 13.51 0.58
N LEU A 154 35.35 12.76 0.16
CA LEU A 154 34.74 12.90 -1.15
C LEU A 154 33.86 14.16 -1.16
N HIS A 155 34.47 15.34 -1.02
CA HIS A 155 33.91 16.58 -1.56
C HIS A 155 33.69 16.36 -3.06
N SER A 156 32.56 15.71 -3.38
CA SER A 156 32.38 15.04 -4.64
C SER A 156 32.34 16.09 -5.74
N LYS A 157 33.34 16.05 -6.62
CA LYS A 157 33.19 16.63 -7.95
C LYS A 157 31.82 16.18 -8.46
N GLY A 158 30.95 17.14 -8.78
CA GLY A 158 29.57 16.87 -9.19
C GLY A 158 28.49 16.96 -8.11
N ALA A 159 28.75 17.33 -6.84
CA ALA A 159 27.67 17.51 -5.85
C ALA A 159 26.60 18.54 -6.29
N LYS A 160 27.03 19.65 -6.90
CA LYS A 160 26.13 20.62 -7.53
C LYS A 160 25.34 19.98 -8.68
N ALA A 161 26.03 19.28 -9.61
CA ALA A 161 25.40 18.63 -10.75
C ALA A 161 24.37 17.55 -10.33
N LYS A 162 24.65 16.78 -9.28
CA LYS A 162 23.67 15.82 -8.71
C LYS A 162 22.45 16.51 -8.12
N ARG A 163 22.62 17.62 -7.39
CA ARG A 163 21.49 18.42 -6.88
C ARG A 163 20.67 19.00 -8.04
N ASP A 164 21.34 19.60 -9.03
CA ASP A 164 20.71 20.14 -10.23
C ASP A 164 19.96 19.04 -11.00
N PHE A 165 20.51 17.83 -11.07
CA PHE A 165 19.84 16.65 -11.64
C PHE A 165 18.57 16.27 -10.85
N LEU A 166 18.64 16.19 -9.52
CA LEU A 166 17.49 15.84 -8.68
C LEU A 166 16.36 16.87 -8.80
N GLU A 167 16.70 18.15 -8.90
CA GLU A 167 15.73 19.23 -9.07
C GLU A 167 15.08 19.16 -10.45
N ARG A 168 15.88 19.07 -11.53
CA ARG A 168 15.37 18.96 -12.91
C ARG A 168 14.51 17.71 -13.13
N THR A 169 14.79 16.62 -12.42
CA THR A 169 14.02 15.36 -12.52
C THR A 169 12.89 15.24 -11.51
N ARG A 170 12.63 16.25 -10.68
CA ARG A 170 11.62 16.19 -9.61
C ARG A 170 10.24 15.81 -10.13
N ALA A 171 9.71 16.52 -11.12
CA ALA A 171 8.38 16.27 -11.69
C ALA A 171 8.25 14.86 -12.27
N LEU A 172 9.26 14.39 -13.01
CA LEU A 172 9.31 13.02 -13.55
C LEU A 172 9.27 11.99 -12.42
N ARG A 173 10.04 12.20 -11.35
CA ARG A 173 10.08 11.27 -10.21
C ARG A 173 8.75 11.22 -9.46
N GLU A 174 8.11 12.37 -9.26
CA GLU A 174 6.78 12.46 -8.66
C GLU A 174 5.75 11.70 -9.52
N GLN A 175 5.79 11.85 -10.85
CA GLN A 175 4.93 11.11 -11.76
C GLN A 175 5.16 9.59 -11.69
N LEU A 176 6.42 9.15 -11.80
CA LEU A 176 6.77 7.72 -11.72
C LEU A 176 6.33 7.11 -10.39
N ALA A 177 6.57 7.83 -9.29
CA ALA A 177 6.12 7.40 -7.97
C ALA A 177 4.58 7.27 -7.91
N ALA A 178 3.84 8.23 -8.48
CA ALA A 178 2.37 8.15 -8.54
C ALA A 178 1.87 6.99 -9.39
N GLU A 179 2.45 6.76 -10.57
CA GLU A 179 2.13 5.62 -11.44
C GLU A 179 2.43 4.28 -10.76
N HIS A 180 3.57 4.18 -10.09
CA HIS A 180 3.95 2.99 -9.33
C HIS A 180 2.97 2.72 -8.18
N ARG A 181 2.60 3.74 -7.39
CA ARG A 181 1.58 3.62 -6.34
C ARG A 181 0.24 3.11 -6.90
N ARG A 182 -0.23 3.68 -8.02
CA ARG A 182 -1.46 3.22 -8.70
C ARG A 182 -1.33 1.77 -9.20
N GLY A 183 -0.14 1.35 -9.62
CA GLY A 183 0.16 -0.03 -9.99
C GLY A 183 -0.03 -0.99 -8.82
N LEU A 184 0.63 -0.69 -7.70
CA LEU A 184 0.51 -1.47 -6.46
C LEU A 184 -0.93 -1.52 -5.94
N GLU A 185 -1.66 -0.41 -6.02
CA GLU A 185 -3.08 -0.35 -5.63
C GLU A 185 -3.94 -1.29 -6.48
N ARG A 186 -3.76 -1.29 -7.81
CA ARG A 186 -4.50 -2.18 -8.71
C ARG A 186 -4.21 -3.65 -8.43
N GLU A 187 -2.93 -3.98 -8.19
CA GLU A 187 -2.50 -5.33 -7.84
C GLU A 187 -3.12 -5.78 -6.51
N ALA A 188 -3.03 -4.94 -5.47
CA ALA A 188 -3.64 -5.23 -4.18
C ALA A 188 -5.17 -5.43 -4.25
N ILE A 189 -5.88 -4.65 -5.08
CA ILE A 189 -7.31 -4.83 -5.31
C ILE A 189 -7.61 -6.13 -6.07
N ALA A 190 -6.77 -6.51 -7.03
CA ALA A 190 -6.92 -7.77 -7.75
C ALA A 190 -6.74 -8.98 -6.82
N ASP A 191 -5.73 -8.93 -5.94
CA ASP A 191 -5.41 -9.99 -4.99
C ASP A 191 -6.41 -10.08 -3.82
N LEU A 192 -7.13 -8.98 -3.53
CA LEU A 192 -8.08 -8.91 -2.42
C LEU A 192 -9.11 -10.04 -2.47
N GLY A 193 -9.57 -10.45 -3.66
CA GLY A 193 -10.51 -11.56 -3.81
C GLY A 193 -9.94 -12.90 -3.33
N GLU A 194 -8.66 -13.16 -3.56
CA GLU A 194 -7.98 -14.36 -3.08
C GLU A 194 -7.78 -14.32 -1.57
N VAL A 195 -7.37 -13.18 -1.03
CA VAL A 195 -7.24 -12.97 0.42
C VAL A 195 -8.56 -13.23 1.15
N LEU A 196 -9.68 -12.71 0.62
CA LEU A 196 -11.00 -12.95 1.20
C LEU A 196 -11.42 -14.43 1.14
N ARG A 197 -11.12 -15.12 0.03
CA ARG A 197 -11.34 -16.57 -0.09
C ARG A 197 -10.49 -17.35 0.92
N ALA A 198 -9.23 -16.97 1.12
CA ALA A 198 -8.35 -17.61 2.09
C ALA A 198 -8.87 -17.43 3.53
N ILE A 199 -9.29 -16.22 3.91
CA ILE A 199 -9.95 -15.95 5.19
C ILE A 199 -11.20 -16.82 5.35
N TRP A 200 -11.99 -16.96 4.28
CA TRP A 200 -13.24 -17.70 4.32
C TRP A 200 -13.05 -19.22 4.39
N ALA A 201 -12.05 -19.75 3.67
CA ALA A 201 -11.72 -21.17 3.64
C ALA A 201 -11.04 -21.66 4.93
N ASP A 202 -10.52 -20.76 5.77
CA ASP A 202 -9.85 -21.12 7.02
C ASP A 202 -10.82 -21.74 8.03
N ARG A 203 -10.85 -23.09 8.07
CA ARG A 203 -11.68 -23.89 8.98
C ARG A 203 -11.17 -23.90 10.42
N SER A 204 -9.94 -23.45 10.67
CA SER A 204 -9.44 -23.29 12.05
C SER A 204 -10.15 -22.16 12.80
N ARG A 205 -10.79 -21.24 12.07
CA ARG A 205 -11.57 -20.13 12.61
C ARG A 205 -13.07 -20.46 12.67
N SER A 206 -13.74 -19.96 13.70
CA SER A 206 -15.20 -19.97 13.75
C SER A 206 -15.79 -19.06 12.66
N ALA A 207 -17.04 -19.29 12.26
CA ALA A 207 -17.72 -18.44 11.27
C ALA A 207 -17.75 -16.96 11.70
N ALA A 208 -17.96 -16.68 12.99
CA ALA A 208 -17.93 -15.34 13.54
C ALA A 208 -16.54 -14.68 13.41
N GLN A 209 -15.45 -15.42 13.68
CA GLN A 209 -14.09 -14.92 13.51
C GLN A 209 -13.75 -14.64 12.04
N ARG A 210 -14.20 -15.48 11.11
CA ARG A 210 -14.02 -15.23 9.66
C ARG A 210 -14.76 -13.96 9.23
N ARG A 211 -16.01 -13.79 9.64
CA ARG A 211 -16.79 -12.57 9.40
C ARG A 211 -16.13 -11.33 9.98
N ALA A 212 -15.64 -11.40 11.22
CA ALA A 212 -14.91 -10.30 11.86
C ALA A 212 -13.64 -9.92 11.09
N ALA A 213 -12.88 -10.91 10.59
CA ALA A 213 -11.70 -10.66 9.78
C ALA A 213 -12.03 -9.97 8.44
N ILE A 214 -13.14 -10.34 7.80
CA ILE A 214 -13.63 -9.65 6.59
C ILE A 214 -14.03 -8.21 6.91
N LEU A 215 -14.75 -7.98 8.01
CA LEU A 215 -15.12 -6.63 8.45
C LEU A 215 -13.91 -5.76 8.79
N ALA A 216 -12.87 -6.34 9.39
CA ALA A 216 -11.62 -5.63 9.65
C ALA A 216 -11.01 -5.11 8.35
N ARG A 217 -10.95 -5.93 7.28
CA ARG A 217 -10.46 -5.48 5.97
C ARG A 217 -11.30 -4.35 5.36
N TRP A 218 -12.61 -4.36 5.57
CA TRP A 218 -13.48 -3.27 5.14
C TRP A 218 -13.24 -1.99 5.97
N ALA A 219 -12.99 -2.13 7.27
CA ALA A 219 -12.71 -1.04 8.19
C ALA A 219 -11.32 -0.41 7.98
N ASP A 220 -10.32 -1.20 7.54
CA ASP A 220 -8.97 -0.73 7.21
C ASP A 220 -8.97 0.27 6.03
N CYS A 221 -10.03 0.25 5.21
CA CYS A 221 -10.24 1.25 4.17
C CYS A 221 -10.54 2.60 4.84
N LEU A 222 -9.66 3.59 4.65
CA LEU A 222 -9.76 4.92 5.25
C LEU A 222 -10.99 5.71 4.75
N GLU A 223 -11.49 6.59 5.61
CA GLU A 223 -12.40 7.69 5.25
C GLU A 223 -11.57 8.95 5.01
N LEU A 224 -12.04 9.85 4.15
CA LEU A 224 -11.36 11.12 3.86
C LEU A 224 -12.03 12.29 4.56
N ASP A 225 -11.19 13.23 4.98
CA ASP A 225 -11.59 14.57 5.34
C ASP A 225 -11.82 15.43 4.09
N ALA A 226 -12.59 16.52 4.24
CA ALA A 226 -12.93 17.43 3.14
C ALA A 226 -11.69 18.10 2.52
N ASP A 227 -10.63 18.29 3.32
CA ASP A 227 -9.39 18.96 2.93
C ASP A 227 -8.29 17.98 2.46
N ALA A 228 -8.69 16.76 2.06
CA ALA A 228 -7.77 15.74 1.58
C ALA A 228 -6.93 16.20 0.37
N SER A 229 -5.63 15.95 0.44
CA SER A 229 -4.68 16.10 -0.67
C SER A 229 -5.02 15.20 -1.86
N ASP A 230 -4.44 15.46 -3.04
CA ASP A 230 -4.64 14.61 -4.22
C ASP A 230 -4.19 13.16 -4.01
N ASP A 231 -3.10 12.95 -3.26
CA ASP A 231 -2.62 11.62 -2.90
C ASP A 231 -3.60 10.91 -1.94
N GLU A 232 -4.23 11.64 -1.02
CA GLU A 232 -5.30 11.12 -0.16
C GLU A 232 -6.55 10.75 -0.94
N ARG A 233 -6.99 11.64 -1.85
CA ARG A 233 -8.09 11.37 -2.80
C ARG A 233 -7.87 10.09 -3.58
N ALA A 234 -6.68 9.93 -4.17
CA ALA A 234 -6.34 8.71 -4.91
C ALA A 234 -6.39 7.45 -4.01
N ARG A 235 -5.85 7.51 -2.79
CA ARG A 235 -5.92 6.39 -1.83
C ARG A 235 -7.37 6.04 -1.46
N ALA A 236 -8.23 7.02 -1.32
CA ALA A 236 -9.64 6.79 -0.98
C ALA A 236 -10.45 6.20 -2.13
N GLU A 237 -10.14 6.56 -3.37
CA GLU A 237 -10.72 5.89 -4.53
C GLU A 237 -10.37 4.39 -4.54
N GLY A 238 -9.12 4.05 -4.22
CA GLY A 238 -8.68 2.67 -4.02
C GLY A 238 -9.43 1.96 -2.89
N CYS A 239 -9.59 2.63 -1.75
CA CYS A 239 -10.39 2.15 -0.63
C CYS A 239 -11.85 1.90 -1.03
N ALA A 240 -12.47 2.81 -1.79
CA ALA A 240 -13.83 2.65 -2.28
C ALA A 240 -13.97 1.46 -3.23
N LYS A 241 -12.97 1.22 -4.10
CA LYS A 241 -12.92 0.01 -4.95
C LYS A 241 -12.81 -1.26 -4.11
N ALA A 242 -11.90 -1.29 -3.14
CA ALA A 242 -11.71 -2.43 -2.25
C ALA A 242 -13.00 -2.76 -1.47
N ARG A 243 -13.68 -1.76 -0.90
CA ARG A 243 -14.98 -1.94 -0.23
C ARG A 243 -16.02 -2.58 -1.13
N ARG A 244 -16.14 -2.12 -2.39
CA ARG A 244 -17.06 -2.74 -3.37
C ARG A 244 -16.73 -4.21 -3.64
N VAL A 245 -15.45 -4.56 -3.74
CA VAL A 245 -14.99 -5.95 -3.91
C VAL A 245 -15.38 -6.80 -2.69
N ILE A 246 -15.14 -6.28 -1.47
CA ILE A 246 -15.50 -6.97 -0.22
C ILE A 246 -17.01 -7.18 -0.12
N GLU A 247 -17.81 -6.16 -0.37
CA GLU A 247 -19.27 -6.28 -0.33
C GLU A 247 -19.80 -7.24 -1.39
N ALA A 248 -19.23 -7.22 -2.60
CA ALA A 248 -19.59 -8.17 -3.65
C ALA A 248 -19.22 -9.61 -3.28
N PHE A 249 -18.07 -9.81 -2.62
CA PHE A 249 -17.67 -11.10 -2.06
C PHE A 249 -18.69 -11.58 -1.01
N VAL A 250 -19.07 -10.71 -0.07
CA VAL A 250 -20.04 -11.04 0.99
C VAL A 250 -21.41 -11.39 0.41
N ARG A 251 -21.89 -10.67 -0.60
CA ARG A 251 -23.16 -11.01 -1.28
C ARG A 251 -23.15 -12.39 -1.92
N ARG A 252 -22.01 -12.80 -2.49
CA ARG A 252 -21.88 -14.07 -3.22
C ARG A 252 -21.67 -15.25 -2.27
N GLU A 253 -20.75 -15.13 -1.32
CA GLU A 253 -20.36 -16.25 -0.44
C GLU A 253 -21.24 -16.35 0.81
N LEU A 254 -21.77 -15.23 1.29
CA LEU A 254 -22.61 -15.13 2.49
C LEU A 254 -23.97 -14.49 2.17
N PRO A 255 -24.76 -15.05 1.24
CA PRO A 255 -26.06 -14.49 0.88
C PRO A 255 -27.00 -14.49 2.09
N ARG A 256 -27.88 -13.49 2.14
CA ARG A 256 -28.88 -13.33 3.20
C ARG A 256 -29.71 -14.61 3.37
N GLY A 257 -30.05 -14.94 4.61
CA GLY A 257 -30.84 -16.12 4.96
C GLY A 257 -30.03 -17.39 5.18
N ARG A 258 -28.74 -17.42 4.81
CA ARG A 258 -27.85 -18.51 5.23
C ARG A 258 -27.43 -18.34 6.69
N ALA A 259 -27.22 -19.45 7.39
CA ALA A 259 -26.76 -19.46 8.78
C ALA A 259 -25.41 -18.72 8.96
N GLU A 260 -24.61 -18.66 7.91
CA GLU A 260 -23.30 -17.99 7.91
C GLU A 260 -23.37 -16.49 7.60
N ALA A 261 -24.51 -15.97 7.13
CA ALA A 261 -24.71 -14.57 6.76
C ALA A 261 -24.48 -13.59 7.92
N PHE A 262 -24.18 -12.33 7.60
CA PHE A 262 -24.15 -11.29 8.61
C PHE A 262 -25.56 -11.05 9.17
N THR A 263 -25.68 -11.08 10.49
CA THR A 263 -26.93 -10.78 11.19
C THR A 263 -27.17 -9.27 11.24
N ALA A 264 -28.43 -8.85 11.37
CA ALA A 264 -28.78 -7.44 11.51
C ALA A 264 -28.07 -6.79 12.71
N ALA A 265 -28.00 -7.49 13.85
CA ALA A 265 -27.32 -7.01 15.05
C ALA A 265 -25.79 -6.90 14.89
N GLU A 266 -25.15 -7.77 14.09
CA GLU A 266 -23.73 -7.61 13.74
C GLU A 266 -23.50 -6.38 12.86
N LEU A 267 -24.34 -6.18 11.84
CA LEU A 267 -24.24 -5.03 10.94
C LEU A 267 -24.52 -3.71 11.66
N GLU A 268 -25.51 -3.69 12.55
CA GLU A 268 -25.81 -2.52 13.37
C GLU A 268 -24.62 -2.17 14.26
N ARG A 269 -24.11 -3.13 15.04
CA ARG A 269 -22.93 -2.93 15.90
C ARG A 269 -21.71 -2.43 15.12
N PHE A 270 -21.46 -2.99 13.94
CA PHE A 270 -20.32 -2.59 13.12
C PHE A 270 -20.45 -1.16 12.57
N ASN A 271 -21.67 -0.72 12.29
CA ASN A 271 -21.95 0.59 11.68
C ASN A 271 -22.12 1.72 12.70
N VAL A 272 -22.11 1.44 14.01
CA VAL A 272 -22.21 2.48 15.04
C VAL A 272 -21.06 3.48 14.89
N GLY A 273 -21.41 4.76 14.71
CA GLY A 273 -20.45 5.88 14.66
C GLY A 273 -19.65 6.00 13.37
N ARG A 274 -19.94 5.21 12.33
CA ARG A 274 -19.26 5.31 11.02
C ARG A 274 -20.00 6.25 10.08
N SER A 275 -19.27 7.05 9.30
CA SER A 275 -19.87 7.89 8.26
C SER A 275 -20.31 7.04 7.08
N LEU A 276 -19.53 6.01 6.72
CA LEU A 276 -19.87 5.03 5.70
C LEU A 276 -20.39 3.75 6.36
N ARG A 277 -21.57 3.31 5.92
CA ARG A 277 -22.22 2.11 6.42
C ARG A 277 -21.87 0.91 5.55
N PHE A 278 -21.49 -0.19 6.19
CA PHE A 278 -21.37 -1.50 5.56
C PHE A 278 -22.75 -2.14 5.44
N GLU A 279 -23.31 -2.12 4.23
CA GLU A 279 -24.66 -2.60 3.92
C GLU A 279 -24.64 -3.59 2.75
N PRO A 280 -23.98 -4.77 2.90
CA PRO A 280 -23.74 -5.66 1.77
C PRO A 280 -25.03 -6.14 1.07
N TYR A 281 -26.18 -6.17 1.77
CA TYR A 281 -27.44 -6.72 1.28
C TYR A 281 -28.43 -5.69 0.69
N ARG A 282 -28.23 -4.39 0.91
CA ARG A 282 -29.20 -3.35 0.53
C ARG A 282 -29.45 -3.25 -0.97
N LEU A 283 -28.40 -3.40 -1.78
CA LEU A 283 -28.53 -3.34 -3.24
C LEU A 283 -29.45 -4.44 -3.77
N ARG A 284 -29.37 -5.64 -3.18
CA ARG A 284 -30.19 -6.78 -3.60
C ARG A 284 -31.66 -6.57 -3.22
N GLU A 285 -31.93 -6.06 -2.02
CA GLU A 285 -33.28 -5.69 -1.60
C GLU A 285 -33.91 -4.66 -2.55
N ALA A 286 -33.14 -3.65 -2.96
CA ALA A 286 -33.60 -2.64 -3.90
C ALA A 286 -33.92 -3.23 -5.28
N VAL A 287 -33.09 -4.16 -5.78
CA VAL A 287 -33.34 -4.85 -7.05
C VAL A 287 -34.55 -5.78 -6.96
N GLU A 288 -34.68 -6.55 -5.89
CA GLU A 288 -35.82 -7.46 -5.66
C GLU A 288 -37.13 -6.66 -5.52
N ALA A 289 -37.12 -5.53 -4.82
CA ALA A 289 -38.27 -4.64 -4.72
C ALA A 289 -38.65 -4.00 -6.07
N ALA A 290 -37.66 -3.56 -6.86
CA ALA A 290 -37.90 -3.02 -8.19
C ALA A 290 -38.46 -4.06 -9.16
N GLN A 291 -37.99 -5.31 -9.07
CA GLN A 291 -38.51 -6.42 -9.88
C GLN A 291 -39.95 -6.76 -9.49
N ALA A 292 -40.25 -6.89 -8.20
CA ALA A 292 -41.61 -7.15 -7.72
C ALA A 292 -42.60 -6.04 -8.14
N ALA A 293 -42.17 -4.78 -8.14
CA ALA A 293 -42.98 -3.67 -8.63
C ALA A 293 -43.27 -3.76 -10.14
N ARG A 294 -42.29 -4.20 -10.94
CA ARG A 294 -42.48 -4.42 -12.39
C ARG A 294 -43.43 -5.58 -12.67
N ASP A 295 -43.24 -6.70 -11.99
CA ASP A 295 -44.08 -7.89 -12.16
C ASP A 295 -45.54 -7.60 -11.74
N GLY A 296 -45.72 -6.83 -10.66
CA GLY A 296 -47.04 -6.35 -10.24
C GLY A 296 -47.69 -5.38 -11.23
N ALA A 297 -46.93 -4.46 -11.83
CA ALA A 297 -47.42 -3.57 -12.87
C ALA A 297 -47.80 -4.32 -14.16
N GLN A 298 -47.04 -5.36 -14.52
CA GLN A 298 -47.34 -6.20 -15.68
C GLN A 298 -48.57 -7.08 -15.45
N ALA A 299 -48.79 -7.58 -14.23
CA ALA A 299 -50.00 -8.31 -13.87
C ALA A 299 -51.26 -7.41 -13.81
N ALA A 300 -51.09 -6.11 -13.51
CA ALA A 300 -52.18 -5.15 -13.48
C ALA A 300 -52.49 -4.52 -14.85
N ALA A 301 -51.60 -4.66 -15.85
CA ALA A 301 -51.87 -4.26 -17.21
C ALA A 301 -52.92 -5.23 -17.79
N PRO A 302 -54.15 -4.77 -18.09
CA PRO A 302 -55.16 -5.66 -18.64
C PRO A 302 -54.65 -6.20 -19.99
N ASP A 303 -54.85 -7.50 -20.24
CA ASP A 303 -54.60 -8.22 -21.52
C ASP A 303 -55.32 -7.62 -22.74
N GLY A 304 -55.99 -6.48 -22.56
CA GLY A 304 -56.86 -5.80 -23.51
C GLY A 304 -56.24 -4.68 -24.31
N VAL A 305 -54.90 -4.62 -24.48
CA VAL A 305 -54.38 -3.94 -25.69
C VAL A 305 -54.69 -4.89 -26.85
N ALA A 306 -55.95 -4.86 -27.27
CA ALA A 306 -56.37 -5.38 -28.54
C ALA A 306 -55.32 -4.95 -29.56
N ARG A 307 -54.67 -5.94 -30.18
CA ARG A 307 -53.97 -5.75 -31.45
C ARG A 307 -55.02 -5.12 -32.35
N ALA A 308 -55.03 -3.79 -32.44
CA ALA A 308 -55.82 -3.11 -33.42
C ALA A 308 -55.34 -3.65 -34.75
N ASP A 309 -56.25 -4.34 -35.43
CA ASP A 309 -56.07 -4.93 -36.74
C ASP A 309 -55.25 -3.99 -37.62
N GLU A 310 -54.07 -4.44 -38.04
CA GLU A 310 -53.39 -3.91 -39.23
C GLU A 310 -54.16 -4.38 -40.48
N ASP A 311 -55.47 -4.13 -40.53
CA ASP A 311 -56.28 -4.22 -41.74
C ASP A 311 -56.29 -2.81 -42.37
N GLY A 312 -55.24 -2.51 -43.13
CA GLY A 312 -55.09 -1.20 -43.74
C GLY A 312 -53.93 -1.10 -44.72
N ALA A 313 -53.76 -2.08 -45.60
CA ALA A 313 -52.93 -1.94 -46.79
C ALA A 313 -53.74 -1.18 -47.87
N PRO A 314 -53.35 0.04 -48.28
CA PRO A 314 -53.91 0.65 -49.48
C PRO A 314 -53.20 0.14 -50.75
N PRO A 315 -53.92 0.08 -51.89
CA PRO A 315 -53.45 -0.45 -53.18
C PRO A 315 -52.41 0.43 -53.89
#